data_AF-A0A087SY42-F1
#
_entry.id   AF-A0A087SY42-F1
#
_cell.length_a   1.000
_cell.length_b   1.000
_cell.length_c   1.000
_cell.angle_alpha   90.00
_cell.angle_beta   90.00
_cell.angle_gamma   90.00
#
_symmetry.space_group_name_H-M   'P 1'
#
loop_
_entity.id
_entity.type
_entity.pdbx_description
1 polymer ?
#
loop_
_entity_poly.entity_id
_entity_poly.type
_entity_poly.pdbx_seq_one_letter_code
_entity_poly.pdbx_strand_id
1 'polypeptide(L)'
;MEYDFRETMKLVFFRLIPCFLFIISGTIGFFFFAWSSNWNASFWSLNLETSCTVVFHMNYHYLQQKLHLKYDVRTLLFHKISSIIFLAISFACGVTYVALGITKEQVFCVEGAGYYASAVAAFLTCVWSGIWLWDARKYEILLA
;
A
#
# COMPACT_ATOMS: atom_id res chain seq x y z
N MET A 1 21.57 -15.74 -16.04
CA MET A 1 20.79 -14.52 -16.34
C MET A 1 21.29 -13.41 -15.42
N GLU A 2 22.36 -12.72 -15.83
CA GLU A 2 22.83 -11.47 -15.21
C GLU A 2 21.90 -10.33 -15.65
N TYR A 3 20.64 -10.36 -15.22
CA TYR A 3 19.85 -9.14 -15.24
C TYR A 3 20.49 -8.21 -14.23
N ASP A 4 21.03 -7.11 -14.75
CA ASP A 4 21.97 -6.21 -14.09
C ASP A 4 21.48 -5.83 -12.68
N PHE A 5 22.19 -6.34 -11.66
CA PHE A 5 21.94 -6.02 -10.25
C PHE A 5 21.86 -4.50 -10.04
N ARG A 6 22.63 -3.72 -10.83
CA ARG A 6 22.63 -2.27 -10.83
C ARG A 6 21.32 -1.68 -11.35
N GLU A 7 20.71 -2.24 -12.39
CA GLU A 7 19.39 -1.79 -12.87
C GLU A 7 18.29 -2.10 -11.87
N THR A 8 18.33 -3.27 -11.24
CA THR A 8 17.38 -3.64 -10.19
C THR A 8 17.47 -2.69 -8.99
N MET A 9 18.69 -2.32 -8.57
CA MET A 9 18.93 -1.33 -7.51
C MET A 9 18.38 0.05 -7.87
N LYS A 10 18.58 0.50 -9.12
CA LYS A 10 18.02 1.78 -9.60
C LYS A 10 16.50 1.77 -9.54
N LEU A 11 15.85 0.71 -10.03
CA LEU A 11 14.39 0.58 -10.02
C LEU A 11 13.83 0.59 -8.60
N VAL A 12 14.48 -0.12 -7.66
CA VAL A 12 14.08 -0.10 -6.24
C VAL A 12 14.26 1.30 -5.63
N PHE A 13 15.37 1.98 -5.94
CA PHE A 13 15.60 3.34 -5.47
C PHE A 13 14.55 4.33 -5.99
N PHE A 14 14.20 4.26 -7.29
CA PHE A 14 13.16 5.10 -7.87
C PHE A 14 11.77 4.86 -7.27
N ARG A 15 11.50 3.65 -6.76
CA ARG A 15 10.26 3.32 -6.05
C ARG A 15 10.18 3.87 -4.62
N LEU A 16 11.32 4.17 -3.98
CA LEU A 16 11.30 4.73 -2.62
C LEU A 16 10.70 6.14 -2.56
N ILE A 17 10.89 6.94 -3.62
CA ILE A 17 10.34 8.29 -3.71
C ILE A 17 8.80 8.27 -3.65
N PRO A 18 8.09 7.56 -4.54
CA PRO A 18 6.64 7.48 -4.44
C PRO A 18 6.22 6.79 -3.13
N CYS A 19 6.90 5.76 -2.62
CA CYS A 19 6.57 5.19 -1.30
C CYS A 19 6.55 6.26 -0.21
N PHE A 20 7.61 7.08 -0.13
CA PHE A 20 7.73 8.12 0.89
C PHE A 20 6.64 9.20 0.73
N LEU A 21 6.35 9.61 -0.51
CA LEU A 21 5.26 10.53 -0.79
C LEU A 21 3.90 9.95 -0.37
N PHE A 22 3.68 8.66 -0.60
CA PHE A 22 2.42 8.01 -0.21
C PHE A 22 2.31 7.78 1.29
N ILE A 23 3.42 7.57 2.02
CA ILE A 23 3.44 7.57 3.50
C ILE A 23 2.97 8.94 4.00
N ILE A 24 3.60 10.03 3.55
CA ILE A 24 3.19 11.39 3.93
C ILE A 24 1.74 11.65 3.56
N SER A 25 1.31 11.29 2.35
CA SER A 25 -0.07 11.47 1.90
C SER A 25 -1.07 10.65 2.72
N GLY A 26 -0.69 9.46 3.18
CA GLY A 26 -1.52 8.60 4.01
C GLY A 26 -1.70 9.19 5.40
N THR A 27 -0.62 9.69 6.00
CA THR A 27 -0.68 10.40 7.30
C THR A 27 -1.52 11.67 7.20
N ILE A 28 -1.25 12.54 6.22
CA ILE A 28 -2.03 13.78 6.00
C ILE A 28 -3.49 13.43 5.70
N GLY A 29 -3.73 12.43 4.84
CA GLY A 29 -5.07 11.96 4.48
C GLY A 29 -5.84 11.44 5.69
N PHE A 30 -5.20 10.67 6.57
CA PHE A 30 -5.81 10.18 7.81
C PHE A 30 -6.39 11.32 8.65
N PHE A 31 -5.57 12.35 8.95
CA PHE A 31 -6.00 13.50 9.74
C PHE A 31 -7.02 14.37 8.99
N PHE A 32 -6.80 14.62 7.70
CA PHE A 32 -7.69 15.44 6.88
C PHE A 32 -9.11 14.83 6.76
N PHE A 33 -9.21 13.54 6.47
CA PHE A 33 -10.50 12.87 6.36
C PHE A 33 -11.16 12.65 7.72
N ALA A 34 -10.38 12.42 8.79
CA ALA A 34 -10.92 12.38 10.14
C ALA A 34 -11.55 13.72 10.54
N TRP A 35 -10.88 14.84 10.26
CA TRP A 35 -11.45 16.18 10.44
C TRP A 35 -12.75 16.31 9.63
N SER A 36 -12.73 15.91 8.36
CA SER A 36 -13.88 15.98 7.45
C SER A 36 -15.01 14.99 7.78
N SER A 37 -14.93 14.29 8.93
CA SER A 37 -15.89 13.27 9.38
C SER A 37 -16.06 12.09 8.43
N ASN A 38 -15.08 11.85 7.56
CA ASN A 38 -15.05 10.74 6.62
C ASN A 38 -14.14 9.62 7.14
N TRP A 39 -14.67 8.86 8.10
CA TRP A 39 -13.94 7.78 8.77
C TRP A 39 -13.51 6.65 7.83
N ASN A 40 -14.28 6.39 6.77
CA ASN A 40 -13.92 5.39 5.76
C ASN A 40 -12.65 5.81 5.01
N ALA A 41 -12.63 7.02 4.44
CA ALA A 41 -11.45 7.52 3.73
C ALA A 41 -10.24 7.71 4.67
N SER A 42 -10.48 8.09 5.93
CA SER A 42 -9.44 8.17 6.96
C SER A 42 -8.82 6.80 7.22
N PHE A 43 -9.63 5.77 7.46
CA PHE A 43 -9.16 4.40 7.66
C PHE A 43 -8.36 3.88 6.46
N TRP A 44 -8.82 4.11 5.24
CA TRP A 44 -8.10 3.70 4.05
C TRP A 44 -6.80 4.48 3.84
N SER A 45 -6.74 5.75 4.23
CA SER A 45 -5.49 6.53 4.20
C SER A 45 -4.44 6.00 5.17
N LEU A 46 -4.85 5.52 6.35
CA LEU A 46 -3.97 4.85 7.30
C LEU A 46 -3.46 3.50 6.78
N ASN A 47 -4.32 2.71 6.12
CA ASN A 47 -3.92 1.44 5.52
C ASN A 47 -2.97 1.65 4.32
N LEU A 48 -3.18 2.71 3.54
CA LEU A 48 -2.28 3.15 2.49
C LEU A 48 -0.89 3.48 3.07
N GLU A 49 -0.84 4.28 4.14
CA GLU A 49 0.41 4.61 4.86
C GLU A 49 1.11 3.33 5.33
N THR A 50 0.37 2.43 5.97
CA THR A 50 0.90 1.17 6.50
C THR A 50 1.50 0.31 5.39
N SER A 51 0.77 0.16 4.27
CA SER A 51 1.23 -0.61 3.11
C SER A 51 2.51 -0.02 2.51
N CYS A 52 2.55 1.31 2.34
CA CYS A 52 3.72 2.00 1.82
C CYS A 52 4.91 1.93 2.77
N THR A 53 4.68 1.99 4.08
CA THR A 53 5.73 1.87 5.10
C THR A 53 6.38 0.50 5.08
N VAL A 54 5.58 -0.56 4.96
CA VAL A 54 6.10 -1.93 4.87
C VAL A 54 6.93 -2.10 3.59
N VAL A 55 6.42 -1.65 2.45
CA VAL A 55 7.14 -1.67 1.16
C VAL A 55 8.45 -0.89 1.26
N PHE A 56 8.40 0.33 1.80
CA PHE A 56 9.58 1.17 2.01
C PHE A 56 10.62 0.47 2.86
N HIS A 57 10.22 -0.12 3.99
CA HIS A 57 11.13 -0.79 4.92
C HIS A 57 11.78 -2.02 4.28
N MET A 58 11.03 -2.86 3.56
CA MET A 58 11.59 -4.01 2.85
C MET A 58 12.60 -3.59 1.79
N ASN A 59 12.25 -2.59 0.96
CA ASN A 59 13.11 -2.08 -0.11
C ASN A 59 14.35 -1.35 0.45
N TYR A 60 14.23 -0.65 1.57
CA TYR A 60 15.36 -0.02 2.25
C TYR A 60 16.39 -1.06 2.72
N HIS A 61 15.94 -2.14 3.38
CA HIS A 61 16.83 -3.24 3.81
C HIS A 61 17.45 -3.98 2.63
N TYR A 62 16.73 -4.09 1.51
CA TYR A 62 17.28 -4.63 0.27
C TYR A 62 18.42 -3.77 -0.29
N LEU A 63 18.24 -2.44 -0.40
CA LEU A 63 19.29 -1.54 -0.88
C LEU A 63 20.51 -1.50 0.04
N GLN A 64 20.31 -1.67 1.34
CA GLN A 64 21.39 -1.76 2.33
C GLN A 64 22.10 -3.13 2.32
N GLN A 65 21.67 -4.07 1.48
CA GLN A 65 22.17 -5.46 1.44
C GLN A 65 22.02 -6.20 2.78
N LYS A 66 21.09 -5.76 3.64
CA LYS A 66 20.84 -6.29 5.00
C LYS A 66 19.54 -7.07 5.10
N LEU A 67 18.94 -7.43 3.96
CA LEU A 67 17.66 -8.13 3.90
C LEU A 67 17.68 -9.44 4.72
N HIS A 68 18.71 -10.26 4.55
CA HIS A 68 18.90 -11.55 5.24
C HIS A 68 19.07 -11.42 6.77
N LEU A 69 19.51 -10.26 7.27
CA LEU A 69 19.65 -10.02 8.71
C LEU A 69 18.32 -9.67 9.38
N LYS A 70 17.37 -9.14 8.61
CA LYS A 70 16.11 -8.62 9.14
C LYS A 70 14.90 -9.48 8.80
N TYR A 71 14.95 -10.20 7.67
CA TYR A 71 13.85 -10.99 7.15
C TYR A 71 14.25 -12.45 7.02
N ASP A 72 13.51 -13.30 7.72
CA ASP A 72 13.53 -14.75 7.53
C ASP A 72 12.34 -15.18 6.63
N VAL A 73 12.40 -16.38 6.05
CA VAL A 73 11.39 -16.95 5.15
C VAL A 73 10.00 -16.90 5.79
N ARG A 74 9.89 -17.22 7.09
CA ARG A 74 8.63 -17.15 7.84
C ARG A 74 8.05 -15.74 7.92
N THR A 75 8.92 -14.74 8.10
CA THR A 75 8.52 -13.33 8.18
C THR A 75 8.02 -12.86 6.82
N LEU A 76 8.70 -13.26 5.74
CA LEU A 76 8.25 -12.96 4.37
C LEU A 76 6.94 -13.66 4.02
N LEU A 77 6.72 -14.89 4.49
CA LEU A 77 5.44 -15.57 4.34
C LEU A 77 4.31 -14.82 5.04
N PHE A 78 4.53 -14.33 6.26
CA PHE A 78 3.57 -13.48 6.96
C PHE A 78 3.24 -12.22 6.14
N HIS A 79 4.26 -11.52 5.65
CA HIS A 79 4.07 -10.35 4.80
C HIS A 79 3.26 -10.66 3.52
N LYS A 80 3.52 -11.81 2.87
CA LYS A 80 2.73 -12.26 1.71
C LYS A 80 1.26 -12.46 2.10
N ILE A 81 0.97 -13.21 3.16
CA ILE A 81 -0.40 -13.47 3.60
C ILE A 81 -1.11 -12.16 3.96
N SER A 82 -0.46 -11.28 4.73
CA SER A 82 -1.02 -9.96 5.05
C SER A 82 -1.30 -9.13 3.80
N SER A 83 -0.38 -9.09 2.84
CA SER A 83 -0.57 -8.34 1.60
C SER A 83 -1.75 -8.88 0.76
N ILE A 84 -1.98 -10.20 0.74
CA ILE A 84 -3.13 -10.82 0.06
C ILE A 84 -4.44 -10.40 0.75
N ILE A 85 -4.48 -10.44 2.08
CA ILE A 85 -5.66 -10.04 2.85
C ILE A 85 -5.97 -8.56 2.58
N PHE A 86 -4.96 -7.68 2.68
CA PHE A 86 -5.13 -6.25 2.41
C PHE A 86 -5.59 -5.99 0.98
N LEU A 87 -5.01 -6.68 0.00
CA LEU A 87 -5.40 -6.57 -1.40
C LEU A 87 -6.86 -6.98 -1.60
N ALA A 88 -7.29 -8.12 -1.06
CA ALA A 88 -8.66 -8.60 -1.19
C ALA A 88 -9.67 -7.65 -0.54
N ILE A 89 -9.42 -7.20 0.69
CA ILE A 89 -10.33 -6.31 1.42
C ILE A 89 -10.37 -4.93 0.76
N SER A 90 -9.23 -4.33 0.43
CA SER A 90 -9.17 -3.01 -0.20
C SER A 90 -9.83 -2.99 -1.58
N PHE A 91 -9.66 -4.04 -2.38
CA PHE A 91 -10.35 -4.18 -3.66
C PHE A 91 -11.86 -4.28 -3.48
N ALA A 92 -12.33 -5.19 -2.62
CA ALA A 92 -13.76 -5.39 -2.37
C ALA A 92 -14.42 -4.11 -1.81
N CYS A 93 -13.79 -3.44 -0.85
CA CYS A 93 -14.27 -2.18 -0.30
C CYS A 93 -14.23 -1.05 -1.34
N GLY A 94 -13.18 -0.93 -2.15
CA GLY A 94 -13.10 0.05 -3.23
C GLY A 94 -14.27 -0.07 -4.20
N VAL A 95 -14.56 -1.28 -4.67
CA VAL A 95 -15.73 -1.56 -5.53
C VAL A 95 -17.04 -1.24 -4.82
N THR A 96 -17.17 -1.63 -3.54
CA THR A 96 -18.37 -1.37 -2.74
C THR A 96 -18.64 0.13 -2.59
N TYR A 97 -17.62 0.94 -2.32
CA TYR A 97 -17.80 2.39 -2.21
C TYR A 97 -18.16 3.05 -3.54
N VAL A 98 -17.61 2.58 -4.67
CA VAL A 98 -18.05 3.07 -5.99
C VAL A 98 -19.51 2.71 -6.22
N ALA A 99 -19.92 1.48 -5.93
CA ALA A 99 -21.31 1.05 -6.06
C ALA A 99 -22.25 1.85 -5.14
N LEU A 100 -21.83 2.15 -3.90
CA LEU A 100 -22.58 3.01 -2.99
C LEU A 100 -22.68 4.45 -3.49
N GLY A 101 -21.60 5.01 -4.04
CA GLY A 101 -21.60 6.34 -4.65
C GLY A 101 -22.61 6.45 -5.80
N ILE A 102 -22.65 5.43 -6.67
CA ILE A 102 -23.59 5.35 -7.79
C ILE A 102 -25.04 5.19 -7.29
N THR A 103 -25.29 4.22 -6.40
CA THR A 103 -26.65 3.91 -5.92
C THR A 103 -27.26 5.00 -5.04
N LYS A 104 -26.42 5.82 -4.40
CA LYS A 104 -26.86 6.98 -3.60
C LYS A 104 -26.83 8.29 -4.39
N GLU A 105 -26.53 8.23 -5.69
CA GLU A 105 -26.40 9.41 -6.58
C GLU A 105 -25.50 10.50 -5.96
N GLN A 106 -24.45 10.08 -5.25
CA GLN A 106 -23.57 11.00 -4.54
C GLN A 106 -22.72 11.74 -5.57
N VAL A 107 -22.66 13.06 -5.52
CA VAL A 107 -21.61 13.81 -6.24
C VAL A 107 -20.29 13.61 -5.50
N PHE A 108 -19.16 13.70 -6.20
CA PHE A 108 -17.85 13.61 -5.55
C PHE A 108 -17.76 14.59 -4.36
N CYS A 109 -17.64 14.05 -3.15
CA CYS A 109 -17.44 14.83 -1.93
C CYS A 109 -16.43 14.13 -1.03
N VAL A 110 -15.68 14.94 -0.28
CA VAL A 110 -14.67 14.48 0.68
C VAL A 110 -15.22 14.40 2.11
N GLU A 111 -16.31 15.12 2.39
CA GLU A 111 -16.94 15.23 3.71
C GLU A 111 -17.99 14.14 3.96
N GLY A 112 -18.21 13.84 5.25
CA GLY A 112 -19.24 12.90 5.69
C GLY A 112 -19.01 11.50 5.13
N ALA A 113 -20.02 10.93 4.45
CA ALA A 113 -19.92 9.58 3.90
C ALA A 113 -18.88 9.44 2.76
N GLY A 114 -18.62 10.54 2.01
CA GLY A 114 -17.69 10.66 0.88
C GLY A 114 -17.22 9.33 0.26
N TYR A 115 -18.12 8.60 -0.42
CA TYR A 115 -17.86 7.25 -0.88
C TYR A 115 -16.78 7.23 -1.97
N TYR A 116 -16.78 8.21 -2.88
CA TYR A 116 -15.75 8.30 -3.91
C TYR A 116 -14.35 8.57 -3.34
N ALA A 117 -14.23 9.47 -2.35
CA ALA A 117 -12.96 9.71 -1.67
C ALA A 117 -12.45 8.44 -0.97
N SER A 118 -13.37 7.71 -0.31
CA SER A 118 -13.07 6.42 0.31
C SER A 118 -12.64 5.36 -0.70
N ALA A 119 -13.30 5.30 -1.87
CA ALA A 119 -12.95 4.40 -2.95
C ALA A 119 -11.54 4.66 -3.49
N VAL A 120 -11.19 5.93 -3.71
CA VAL A 120 -9.84 6.33 -4.18
C VAL A 120 -8.78 5.88 -3.18
N ALA A 121 -8.97 6.15 -1.89
CA ALA A 121 -8.02 5.72 -0.85
C ALA A 121 -7.91 4.18 -0.78
N ALA A 122 -9.03 3.46 -0.91
CA ALA A 122 -9.05 2.00 -0.92
C ALA A 122 -8.31 1.42 -2.15
N PHE A 123 -8.55 1.95 -3.35
CA PHE A 123 -7.84 1.49 -4.56
C PHE A 123 -6.35 1.80 -4.52
N LEU A 124 -5.94 2.95 -3.99
CA LEU A 124 -4.52 3.25 -3.78
C LEU A 124 -3.89 2.25 -2.80
N THR A 125 -4.59 1.92 -1.71
CA THR A 125 -4.16 0.87 -0.77
C THR A 125 -4.02 -0.48 -1.47
N CYS A 126 -4.95 -0.83 -2.36
CA CYS A 126 -4.91 -2.06 -3.14
C CYS A 126 -3.67 -2.13 -4.04
N VAL A 127 -3.33 -1.03 -4.74
CA VAL A 127 -2.13 -0.96 -5.59
C VAL A 127 -0.87 -1.20 -4.76
N TRP A 128 -0.74 -0.52 -3.62
CA TRP A 128 0.44 -0.66 -2.77
C TRP A 128 0.52 -2.02 -2.07
N SER A 129 -0.62 -2.64 -1.75
CA SER A 129 -0.67 -4.02 -1.26
C SER A 129 -0.22 -5.02 -2.33
N GLY A 130 -0.52 -4.77 -3.60
CA GLY A 130 -0.01 -5.56 -4.72
C GLY A 130 1.51 -5.44 -4.89
N ILE A 131 2.05 -4.23 -4.74
CA ILE A 131 3.51 -4.00 -4.73
C ILE A 131 4.16 -4.72 -3.53
N TRP A 132 3.54 -4.65 -2.35
CA TRP A 132 3.99 -5.36 -1.16
C TRP A 132 4.05 -6.88 -1.39
N LEU A 133 3.00 -7.47 -1.97
CA LEU A 133 2.99 -8.90 -2.30
C LEU A 133 4.11 -9.28 -3.27
N TRP A 134 4.32 -8.45 -4.30
CA TRP A 134 5.38 -8.65 -5.28
C TRP A 134 6.77 -8.65 -4.63
N ASP A 135 7.04 -7.65 -3.80
CA ASP A 135 8.34 -7.49 -3.14
C ASP A 135 8.58 -8.63 -2.14
N ALA A 136 7.57 -9.01 -1.36
CA ALA A 136 7.69 -10.14 -0.42
C ALA A 136 7.98 -11.45 -1.15
N ARG A 137 7.34 -11.72 -2.30
CA ARG A 137 7.63 -12.89 -3.15
C ARG A 137 9.04 -12.83 -3.76
N LYS A 138 9.44 -11.67 -4.28
CA LYS A 138 10.79 -11.47 -4.85
C LYS A 138 11.87 -11.77 -3.80
N TYR A 139 11.69 -11.25 -2.59
CA TYR A 139 12.63 -11.40 -1.48
C TYR A 139 12.67 -12.81 -0.92
N GLU A 140 11.57 -13.54 -0.94
CA GLU A 140 11.53 -14.96 -0.56
C GLU A 140 12.37 -15.80 -1.51
N ILE A 141 12.26 -15.58 -2.83
CA ILE A 141 13.05 -16.28 -3.85
C ILE A 141 14.55 -15.97 -3.71
N LEU A 142 14.92 -14.75 -3.28
CA LEU A 142 16.32 -14.35 -3.10
C LEU A 142 16.97 -14.93 -1.84
N LEU A 143 16.17 -15.37 -0.86
CA LEU A 143 16.64 -15.95 0.40
C LEU A 143 16.54 -17.48 0.45
N ALA A 144 15.83 -18.10 -0.50
CA ALA A 144 15.70 -19.55 -0.67
C ALA A 144 16.87 -20.13 -1.47
#